data_AF-A0A9X2ZBU1-F1
#
_entry.id   AF-A0A9X2ZBU1-F1
#
_cell.length_a   1.000
_cell.length_b   1.000
_cell.length_c   1.000
_cell.angle_alpha   90.00
_cell.angle_beta   90.00
_cell.angle_gamma   90.00
#
_symmetry.space_group_name_H-M   'P 1'
#
loop_
_entity.id
_entity.type
_entity.pdbx_description
1 polymer ?
#
loop_
_entity_poly.entity_id
_entity_poly.type
_entity_poly.pdbx_seq_one_letter_code
_entity_poly.pdbx_strand_id
1 'polypeptide(L)'
;MSIKKYVFGKSKIRVNTFIGGVSARVDSANALAGLLGVGVERIKLFRIIGSDIECAVIGGSYRFSSYAFSGDSNLTHYIDEDGLIDGLVINNTPIGDNPNLTRIKMQGIRAITAGYSFRHTPTLELHFPKLEMLGIYVFHGRTNITYLYIPLCITIGNSVSVTSEVMQFLPVGSKVYVHPSMATINSGLPHAELASLISKGVYVAYVDNLIKPSSVTDLTILEISREYIQIHFTAPYSKNDLDFYEVHINGIYHQQLSYDNYVYNLKPNTKYNIKIIAVDVLYNKSTNNNSINFKTADIL
;
A
#
# COMPACT_ATOMS: atom_id res chain seq x y z
N MET A 1 -40.56 30.47 -24.08
CA MET A 1 -39.80 29.23 -24.32
C MET A 1 -38.57 29.26 -23.41
N SER A 2 -38.56 28.51 -22.31
CA SER A 2 -37.47 28.58 -21.32
C SER A 2 -36.33 27.64 -21.71
N ILE A 3 -35.11 28.19 -21.87
CA ILE A 3 -33.91 27.43 -22.22
C ILE A 3 -33.39 26.77 -20.94
N LYS A 4 -33.47 25.43 -20.86
CA LYS A 4 -32.77 24.66 -19.82
C LYS A 4 -31.27 24.73 -20.09
N LYS A 5 -30.53 25.46 -19.24
CA LYS A 5 -29.06 25.40 -19.20
C LYS A 5 -28.65 24.02 -18.67
N TYR A 6 -28.15 23.15 -19.54
CA TYR A 6 -27.43 21.97 -19.12
C TYR A 6 -26.03 22.39 -18.69
N VAL A 7 -25.78 22.40 -17.38
CA VAL A 7 -24.43 22.50 -16.83
C VAL A 7 -23.83 21.09 -16.95
N PHE A 8 -22.96 20.88 -17.94
CA PHE A 8 -22.15 19.68 -18.01
C PHE A 8 -21.14 19.71 -16.87
N GLY A 9 -21.53 19.20 -15.71
CA GLY A 9 -20.62 18.92 -14.61
C GLY A 9 -19.57 17.93 -15.10
N LYS A 10 -18.35 18.41 -15.34
CA LYS A 10 -17.20 17.57 -15.69
C LYS A 10 -16.95 16.64 -14.50
N SER A 11 -17.47 15.42 -14.55
CA SER A 11 -17.18 14.42 -13.52
C SER A 11 -15.66 14.24 -13.47
N LYS A 12 -15.03 14.71 -12.38
CA LYS A 12 -13.59 14.60 -12.16
C LYS A 12 -13.25 13.18 -11.71
N ILE A 13 -13.53 12.20 -12.57
CA ILE A 13 -13.06 10.83 -12.37
C ILE A 13 -11.54 10.86 -12.48
N ARG A 14 -10.87 10.28 -11.48
CA ARG A 14 -9.42 10.12 -11.43
C ARG A 14 -9.10 8.64 -11.23
N VAL A 15 -7.94 8.21 -11.71
CA VAL A 15 -7.39 6.88 -11.41
C VAL A 15 -7.25 6.73 -9.89
N ASN A 16 -7.70 5.59 -9.36
CA ASN A 16 -7.67 5.28 -7.93
C ASN A 16 -7.25 3.83 -7.63
N THR A 17 -7.11 2.99 -8.66
CA THR A 17 -6.72 1.60 -8.54
C THR A 17 -5.52 1.33 -9.43
N PHE A 18 -4.46 0.76 -8.84
CA PHE A 18 -3.20 0.45 -9.51
C PHE A 18 -2.84 -1.01 -9.22
N ILE A 19 -2.58 -1.79 -10.26
CA ILE A 19 -2.31 -3.22 -10.17
C ILE A 19 -1.10 -3.55 -11.02
N GLY A 20 -0.03 -4.04 -10.39
CA GLY A 20 1.24 -4.26 -11.07
C GLY A 20 1.39 -5.65 -11.65
N GLY A 21 1.99 -5.72 -12.84
CA GLY A 21 2.45 -6.96 -13.49
C GLY A 21 1.38 -7.85 -14.10
N VAL A 22 0.09 -7.51 -13.97
CA VAL A 22 -1.02 -8.39 -14.36
C VAL A 22 -1.50 -8.22 -15.82
N SER A 23 -0.90 -7.34 -16.62
CA SER A 23 -1.44 -6.99 -17.96
C SER A 23 -1.50 -8.17 -18.94
N ALA A 24 -0.65 -9.20 -18.77
CA ALA A 24 -0.71 -10.42 -19.56
C ALA A 24 -1.98 -11.25 -19.30
N ARG A 25 -2.57 -11.12 -18.11
CA ARG A 25 -3.80 -11.82 -17.70
C ARG A 25 -5.03 -10.92 -17.78
N VAL A 26 -4.85 -9.62 -17.56
CA VAL A 26 -5.92 -8.62 -17.48
C VAL A 26 -5.67 -7.58 -18.57
N ASP A 27 -6.18 -7.86 -19.76
CA ASP A 27 -5.98 -7.04 -20.95
C ASP A 27 -7.11 -6.04 -21.21
N SER A 28 -8.18 -6.09 -20.41
CA SER A 28 -9.41 -5.35 -20.64
C SER A 28 -10.12 -4.98 -19.33
N ALA A 29 -10.93 -3.92 -19.39
CA ALA A 29 -11.78 -3.52 -18.27
C ALA A 29 -12.76 -4.63 -17.86
N ASN A 30 -13.23 -5.44 -18.81
CA ASN A 30 -14.13 -6.55 -18.54
C ASN A 30 -13.43 -7.69 -17.76
N ALA A 31 -12.22 -8.06 -18.18
CA ALA A 31 -11.40 -9.03 -17.44
C ALA A 31 -11.14 -8.55 -16.01
N LEU A 32 -10.78 -7.27 -15.84
CA LEU A 32 -10.56 -6.68 -14.53
C LEU A 32 -11.83 -6.70 -13.66
N ALA A 33 -12.97 -6.28 -14.23
CA ALA A 33 -14.24 -6.23 -13.53
C ALA A 33 -14.64 -7.60 -12.96
N GLY A 34 -14.42 -8.68 -13.72
CA GLY A 34 -14.63 -10.06 -13.27
C GLY A 34 -13.78 -10.45 -12.06
N LEU A 35 -12.51 -10.03 -12.01
CA LEU A 35 -11.63 -10.27 -10.85
C LEU A 35 -12.03 -9.44 -9.62
N LEU A 36 -12.44 -8.19 -9.84
CA LEU A 36 -12.84 -7.28 -8.77
C LEU A 36 -14.27 -7.52 -8.26
N GLY A 37 -15.04 -8.40 -8.89
CA GLY A 37 -16.43 -8.66 -8.50
C GLY A 37 -17.35 -7.45 -8.71
N VAL A 38 -17.07 -6.61 -9.72
CA VAL A 38 -17.84 -5.38 -10.02
C VAL A 38 -18.37 -5.42 -11.45
N GLY A 39 -19.40 -4.62 -11.73
CA GLY A 39 -19.84 -4.39 -13.11
C GLY A 39 -18.80 -3.60 -13.90
N VAL A 40 -18.62 -3.94 -15.18
CA VAL A 40 -17.63 -3.28 -16.06
C VAL A 40 -17.90 -1.78 -16.23
N GLU A 41 -19.15 -1.34 -16.07
CA GLU A 41 -19.54 0.06 -16.07
C GLU A 41 -18.93 0.87 -14.92
N ARG A 42 -18.50 0.20 -13.84
CA ARG A 42 -17.75 0.82 -12.72
C ARG A 42 -16.27 1.03 -13.03
N ILE A 43 -15.72 0.37 -14.05
CA ILE A 43 -14.32 0.54 -14.45
C ILE A 43 -14.23 1.66 -15.49
N LYS A 44 -13.57 2.77 -15.12
CA LYS A 44 -13.30 3.93 -15.97
C LYS A 44 -11.81 4.13 -16.11
N LEU A 45 -11.39 4.85 -17.16
CA LEU A 45 -9.98 5.19 -17.39
C LEU A 45 -9.02 3.99 -17.39
N PHE A 46 -9.52 2.79 -17.76
CA PHE A 46 -8.69 1.59 -17.83
C PHE A 46 -7.59 1.79 -18.87
N ARG A 47 -6.35 1.52 -18.47
CA ARG A 47 -5.20 1.53 -19.36
C ARG A 47 -4.13 0.58 -18.85
N ILE A 48 -3.37 0.06 -19.80
CA ILE A 48 -2.16 -0.74 -19.55
C ILE A 48 -0.96 0.18 -19.71
N ILE A 49 -0.06 0.18 -18.72
CA ILE A 49 1.20 0.92 -18.75
C ILE A 49 2.32 -0.10 -18.52
N GLY A 50 2.95 -0.54 -19.62
CA GLY A 50 3.90 -1.66 -19.56
C GLY A 50 3.20 -2.94 -19.11
N SER A 51 3.67 -3.52 -18.01
CA SER A 51 3.08 -4.72 -17.40
C SER A 51 1.92 -4.44 -16.44
N ASP A 52 1.64 -3.16 -16.17
CA ASP A 52 0.78 -2.72 -15.07
C ASP A 52 -0.55 -2.18 -15.60
N ILE A 53 -1.52 -2.09 -14.70
CA ILE A 53 -2.87 -1.60 -14.98
C ILE A 53 -3.18 -0.45 -14.04
N GLU A 54 -3.80 0.57 -14.62
CA GLU A 54 -4.40 1.67 -13.89
C GLU A 54 -5.85 1.82 -14.31
N CYS A 55 -6.72 2.06 -13.33
CA CYS A 55 -8.10 2.42 -13.60
C CYS A 55 -8.71 3.26 -12.48
N ALA A 56 -9.88 3.80 -12.75
CA ALA A 56 -10.77 4.37 -11.76
C ALA A 56 -11.93 3.38 -11.56
N VAL A 57 -12.07 2.83 -10.36
CA VAL A 57 -13.29 2.13 -9.95
C VAL A 57 -14.23 3.17 -9.36
N ILE A 58 -15.45 3.28 -9.87
CA ILE A 58 -16.45 4.26 -9.40
C ILE A 58 -17.63 3.58 -8.70
N GLY A 59 -18.26 4.32 -7.78
CA GLY A 59 -19.55 4.01 -7.16
C GLY A 59 -19.54 2.85 -6.17
N GLY A 60 -19.76 3.11 -4.87
CA GLY A 60 -19.91 2.07 -3.85
C GLY A 60 -18.63 1.27 -3.54
N SER A 61 -18.68 0.42 -2.51
CA SER A 61 -17.60 -0.51 -2.17
C SER A 61 -17.62 -1.75 -3.07
N TYR A 62 -16.57 -2.57 -2.99
CA TYR A 62 -16.51 -3.89 -3.62
C TYR A 62 -15.62 -4.86 -2.84
N ARG A 63 -15.66 -6.13 -3.26
CA ARG A 63 -14.83 -7.22 -2.75
C ARG A 63 -14.35 -8.05 -3.92
N PHE A 64 -13.13 -8.59 -3.82
CA PHE A 64 -12.62 -9.49 -4.84
C PHE A 64 -13.52 -10.71 -5.02
N SER A 65 -13.60 -11.16 -6.28
CA SER A 65 -14.07 -12.51 -6.59
C SER A 65 -13.13 -13.55 -5.95
N SER A 66 -13.68 -14.74 -5.67
CA SER A 66 -12.89 -15.88 -5.18
C SER A 66 -11.64 -16.11 -6.02
N TYR A 67 -10.48 -16.15 -5.37
CA TYR A 67 -9.17 -16.39 -6.00
C TYR A 67 -8.79 -15.36 -7.08
N ALA A 68 -9.32 -14.13 -7.02
CA ALA A 68 -9.16 -13.10 -8.05
C ALA A 68 -7.73 -13.00 -8.61
N PHE A 69 -6.74 -12.89 -7.72
CA PHE A 69 -5.32 -12.85 -8.05
C PHE A 69 -4.56 -13.98 -7.36
N SER A 70 -5.20 -15.10 -7.03
CA SER A 70 -4.47 -16.19 -6.36
C SER A 70 -3.51 -16.86 -7.34
N GLY A 71 -2.27 -17.12 -6.93
CA GLY A 71 -1.28 -17.82 -7.74
C GLY A 71 -0.69 -17.03 -8.91
N ASP A 72 -0.96 -15.73 -9.00
CA ASP A 72 -0.46 -14.87 -10.07
C ASP A 72 0.99 -14.47 -9.81
N SER A 73 1.91 -15.20 -10.42
CA SER A 73 3.34 -14.93 -10.28
C SER A 73 3.77 -13.58 -10.84
N ASN A 74 2.96 -12.90 -11.66
CA ASN A 74 3.32 -11.59 -12.16
C ASN A 74 2.79 -10.45 -11.29
N LEU A 75 1.82 -10.69 -10.41
CA LEU A 75 1.29 -9.65 -9.54
C LEU A 75 2.40 -9.06 -8.66
N THR A 76 2.69 -7.76 -8.82
CA THR A 76 3.74 -7.07 -8.04
C THR A 76 3.18 -6.14 -6.96
N HIS A 77 2.02 -5.54 -7.19
CA HIS A 77 1.36 -4.68 -6.21
C HIS A 77 -0.16 -4.58 -6.44
N TYR A 78 -0.89 -4.24 -5.38
CA TYR A 78 -2.29 -3.83 -5.45
C TYR A 78 -2.55 -2.61 -4.57
N ILE A 79 -3.02 -1.52 -5.18
CA ILE A 79 -3.25 -0.24 -4.51
C ILE A 79 -4.66 0.25 -4.80
N ASP A 80 -5.46 0.41 -3.75
CA ASP A 80 -6.78 1.07 -3.74
C ASP A 80 -6.69 2.37 -2.92
N GLU A 81 -6.52 3.50 -3.61
CA GLU A 81 -6.32 4.82 -2.99
C GLU A 81 -7.60 5.44 -2.45
N ASP A 82 -8.75 5.14 -3.05
CA ASP A 82 -10.04 5.71 -2.62
C ASP A 82 -10.70 4.84 -1.52
N GLY A 83 -10.18 3.64 -1.25
CA GLY A 83 -10.64 2.78 -0.17
C GLY A 83 -12.01 2.18 -0.46
N LEU A 84 -12.19 1.71 -1.69
CA LEU A 84 -13.42 1.08 -2.14
C LEU A 84 -13.50 -0.41 -1.75
N ILE A 85 -12.40 -1.05 -1.39
CA ILE A 85 -12.42 -2.40 -0.82
C ILE A 85 -12.86 -2.32 0.64
N ASP A 86 -14.00 -2.94 0.99
CA ASP A 86 -14.55 -2.90 2.35
C ASP A 86 -14.18 -4.10 3.23
N GLY A 87 -13.73 -5.21 2.64
CA GLY A 87 -13.38 -6.43 3.37
C GLY A 87 -12.79 -7.54 2.51
N LEU A 88 -12.03 -8.44 3.14
CA LEU A 88 -11.63 -9.74 2.60
C LEU A 88 -12.31 -10.85 3.41
N VAL A 89 -13.17 -11.64 2.78
CA VAL A 89 -14.06 -12.60 3.46
C VAL A 89 -13.55 -14.03 3.32
N ILE A 90 -13.78 -14.85 4.36
CA ILE A 90 -13.46 -16.28 4.50
C ILE A 90 -13.62 -17.10 3.20
N ASN A 91 -12.68 -18.03 2.97
CA ASN A 91 -12.60 -18.98 1.85
C ASN A 91 -12.34 -18.38 0.46
N ASN A 92 -11.91 -17.13 0.39
CA ASN A 92 -11.72 -16.44 -0.90
C ASN A 92 -10.24 -16.40 -1.35
N THR A 93 -9.25 -16.51 -0.43
CA THR A 93 -7.79 -16.31 -0.66
C THR A 93 -7.46 -15.45 -1.90
N PRO A 94 -8.02 -14.23 -2.03
CA PRO A 94 -8.06 -13.54 -3.32
C PRO A 94 -6.67 -13.12 -3.81
N ILE A 95 -5.70 -13.02 -2.90
CA ILE A 95 -4.34 -12.54 -3.17
C ILE A 95 -3.30 -13.52 -2.56
N GLY A 96 -3.69 -14.80 -2.40
CA GLY A 96 -2.78 -15.85 -1.95
C GLY A 96 -1.81 -16.32 -3.03
N ASP A 97 -0.69 -16.93 -2.62
CA ASP A 97 0.26 -17.66 -3.46
C ASP A 97 0.90 -16.84 -4.61
N ASN A 98 1.04 -15.52 -4.43
CA ASN A 98 1.70 -14.62 -5.39
C ASN A 98 3.20 -14.42 -5.07
N PRO A 99 4.17 -15.06 -5.74
CA PRO A 99 5.58 -14.97 -5.35
C PRO A 99 6.29 -13.62 -5.61
N ASN A 100 5.71 -12.70 -6.37
CA ASN A 100 6.36 -11.41 -6.70
C ASN A 100 5.64 -10.19 -6.12
N LEU A 101 4.58 -10.39 -5.35
CA LEU A 101 3.78 -9.29 -4.81
C LEU A 101 4.49 -8.68 -3.61
N THR A 102 4.93 -7.45 -3.77
CA THR A 102 5.75 -6.71 -2.79
C THR A 102 4.94 -5.70 -1.99
N ARG A 103 3.81 -5.19 -2.52
CA ARG A 103 3.05 -4.11 -1.86
C ARG A 103 1.55 -4.28 -1.94
N ILE A 104 0.87 -4.12 -0.81
CA ILE A 104 -0.60 -4.02 -0.76
C ILE A 104 -1.01 -2.80 0.04
N LYS A 105 -1.90 -1.99 -0.56
CA LYS A 105 -2.50 -0.83 0.09
C LYS A 105 -4.00 -0.83 -0.16
N MET A 106 -4.78 -0.99 0.91
CA MET A 106 -6.24 -0.97 0.84
C MET A 106 -6.75 0.02 1.89
N GLN A 107 -7.09 1.23 1.44
CA GLN A 107 -7.39 2.36 2.32
C GLN A 107 -8.74 2.23 3.05
N GLY A 108 -9.63 1.40 2.51
CA GLY A 108 -11.01 1.23 2.97
C GLY A 108 -11.28 0.01 3.83
N ILE A 109 -10.34 -0.94 3.85
CA ILE A 109 -10.61 -2.26 4.42
C ILE A 109 -10.80 -2.17 5.93
N ARG A 110 -11.92 -2.73 6.43
CA ARG A 110 -12.26 -2.74 7.86
C ARG A 110 -12.02 -4.09 8.52
N ALA A 111 -12.17 -5.18 7.77
CA ALA A 111 -11.93 -6.52 8.28
C ALA A 111 -11.28 -7.42 7.22
N ILE A 112 -10.29 -8.20 7.66
CA ILE A 112 -9.73 -9.32 6.90
C ILE A 112 -10.08 -10.57 7.68
N THR A 113 -11.20 -11.21 7.35
CA THR A 113 -11.63 -12.43 8.01
C THR A 113 -11.19 -13.68 7.26
N ALA A 114 -10.77 -13.55 6.00
CA ALA A 114 -10.27 -14.71 5.27
C ALA A 114 -8.92 -15.22 5.75
N GLY A 115 -8.94 -16.43 6.31
CA GLY A 115 -7.72 -17.22 6.47
C GLY A 115 -7.02 -17.38 5.13
N TYR A 116 -5.69 -17.35 5.17
CA TYR A 116 -4.83 -17.48 4.00
C TYR A 116 -5.00 -16.40 2.93
N SER A 117 -5.67 -15.26 3.23
CA SER A 117 -5.79 -14.11 2.31
C SER A 117 -4.45 -13.71 1.72
N PHE A 118 -3.43 -13.80 2.55
CA PHE A 118 -2.05 -13.64 2.18
C PHE A 118 -1.29 -14.88 2.67
N ARG A 119 -1.50 -16.03 2.02
CA ARG A 119 -0.61 -17.22 2.14
C ARG A 119 0.49 -17.21 1.05
N HIS A 120 1.70 -17.67 1.35
CA HIS A 120 2.83 -17.83 0.40
C HIS A 120 3.09 -16.68 -0.63
N THR A 121 3.12 -15.44 -0.18
CA THR A 121 3.55 -14.29 -0.99
C THR A 121 4.62 -13.52 -0.22
N PRO A 122 5.76 -13.19 -0.82
CA PRO A 122 6.76 -12.37 -0.17
C PRO A 122 6.34 -10.90 -0.26
N THR A 123 5.35 -10.50 0.54
CA THR A 123 4.95 -9.09 0.62
C THR A 123 5.92 -8.34 1.50
N LEU A 124 6.41 -7.18 1.04
CA LEU A 124 7.34 -6.30 1.75
C LEU A 124 6.58 -5.26 2.58
N GLU A 125 5.45 -4.76 2.08
CA GLU A 125 4.66 -3.71 2.72
C GLU A 125 3.15 -3.97 2.64
N LEU A 126 2.48 -3.90 3.80
CA LEU A 126 1.05 -4.01 3.98
C LEU A 126 0.51 -2.76 4.68
N HIS A 127 -0.41 -2.03 4.03
CA HIS A 127 -0.93 -0.77 4.54
C HIS A 127 -2.47 -0.74 4.56
N PHE A 128 -3.04 -0.89 5.76
CA PHE A 128 -4.47 -1.00 6.03
C PHE A 128 -4.93 -0.03 7.14
N PRO A 129 -5.01 1.28 6.87
CA PRO A 129 -5.19 2.29 7.90
C PRO A 129 -6.57 2.29 8.57
N LYS A 130 -7.55 1.61 7.97
CA LYS A 130 -8.91 1.48 8.51
C LYS A 130 -9.24 0.07 9.03
N LEU A 131 -8.25 -0.83 9.07
CA LEU A 131 -8.48 -2.20 9.49
C LEU A 131 -8.76 -2.23 10.99
N GLU A 132 -9.91 -2.76 11.37
CA GLU A 132 -10.35 -2.92 12.76
C GLU A 132 -10.17 -4.38 13.24
N MET A 133 -10.22 -5.34 12.31
CA MET A 133 -10.17 -6.78 12.61
C MET A 133 -9.29 -7.56 11.63
N LEU A 134 -8.40 -8.38 12.19
CA LEU A 134 -7.54 -9.32 11.48
C LEU A 134 -7.84 -10.74 11.96
N GLY A 135 -8.29 -11.60 11.05
CA GLY A 135 -8.66 -12.99 11.35
C GLY A 135 -7.46 -13.92 11.53
N ILE A 136 -7.75 -15.21 11.71
CA ILE A 136 -6.75 -16.28 11.85
C ILE A 136 -6.09 -16.61 10.51
N TYR A 137 -4.83 -17.08 10.53
CA TYR A 137 -4.07 -17.53 9.35
C TYR A 137 -3.92 -16.51 8.20
N VAL A 138 -4.18 -15.22 8.45
CA VAL A 138 -4.17 -14.20 7.38
C VAL A 138 -2.81 -14.12 6.69
N PHE A 139 -1.71 -14.25 7.45
CA PHE A 139 -0.33 -14.24 6.97
C PHE A 139 0.36 -15.60 7.11
N HIS A 140 -0.37 -16.71 6.98
CA HIS A 140 0.21 -18.05 7.15
C HIS A 140 1.29 -18.37 6.08
N GLY A 141 2.41 -18.95 6.51
CA GLY A 141 3.52 -19.36 5.64
C GLY A 141 4.29 -18.18 5.01
N ARG A 142 4.52 -17.11 5.76
CA ARG A 142 5.12 -15.85 5.28
C ARG A 142 6.45 -15.55 5.96
N THR A 143 7.48 -15.19 5.22
CA THR A 143 8.82 -14.95 5.79
C THR A 143 9.41 -13.58 5.51
N ASN A 144 8.76 -12.68 4.74
CA ASN A 144 9.40 -11.47 4.19
C ASN A 144 8.62 -10.15 4.39
N ILE A 145 7.63 -10.08 5.28
CA ILE A 145 6.91 -8.83 5.56
C ILE A 145 7.82 -7.86 6.30
N THR A 146 8.11 -6.70 5.71
CA THR A 146 8.91 -5.64 6.35
C THR A 146 8.03 -4.65 7.11
N TYR A 147 6.87 -4.28 6.55
CA TYR A 147 5.97 -3.32 7.16
C TYR A 147 4.53 -3.86 7.21
N LEU A 148 3.93 -3.84 8.40
CA LEU A 148 2.51 -4.10 8.62
C LEU A 148 1.87 -2.92 9.34
N TYR A 149 1.12 -2.10 8.62
CA TYR A 149 0.46 -0.91 9.15
C TYR A 149 -1.05 -1.13 9.31
N ILE A 150 -1.48 -1.33 10.56
CA ILE A 150 -2.85 -1.65 10.99
C ILE A 150 -3.24 -0.83 12.23
N PRO A 151 -3.12 0.51 12.19
CA PRO A 151 -3.18 1.38 13.37
C PRO A 151 -4.53 1.40 14.09
N LEU A 152 -5.62 0.98 13.43
CA LEU A 152 -6.96 0.92 14.02
C LEU A 152 -7.38 -0.51 14.40
N CYS A 153 -6.48 -1.48 14.27
CA CYS A 153 -6.81 -2.88 14.49
C CYS A 153 -6.94 -3.17 15.98
N ILE A 154 -8.16 -3.49 16.41
CA ILE A 154 -8.54 -3.77 17.80
C ILE A 154 -8.86 -5.25 18.04
N THR A 155 -8.79 -6.08 17.00
CA THR A 155 -8.96 -7.53 17.09
C THR A 155 -7.95 -8.27 16.22
N ILE A 156 -7.14 -9.14 16.82
CA ILE A 156 -6.18 -10.02 16.12
C ILE A 156 -6.53 -11.48 16.46
N GLY A 157 -6.81 -12.29 15.45
CA GLY A 157 -7.13 -13.69 15.64
C GLY A 157 -8.44 -13.91 16.39
N ASN A 158 -8.49 -14.99 17.16
CA ASN A 158 -9.66 -15.38 17.96
C ASN A 158 -9.40 -15.35 19.48
N SER A 159 -8.20 -14.97 19.90
CA SER A 159 -7.81 -14.88 21.30
C SER A 159 -6.77 -13.79 21.52
N VAL A 160 -6.91 -13.08 22.64
CA VAL A 160 -5.93 -12.09 23.10
C VAL A 160 -4.80 -12.71 23.92
N SER A 161 -5.02 -13.91 24.48
CA SER A 161 -4.12 -14.56 25.44
C SER A 161 -3.34 -15.75 24.87
N VAL A 162 -3.69 -16.24 23.68
CA VAL A 162 -2.93 -17.25 22.94
C VAL A 162 -2.65 -16.76 21.52
N THR A 163 -1.54 -17.21 20.93
CA THR A 163 -1.23 -16.92 19.53
C THR A 163 -2.22 -17.64 18.62
N SER A 164 -2.78 -16.94 17.64
CA SER A 164 -3.74 -17.50 16.67
C SER A 164 -3.13 -17.68 15.28
N GLU A 165 -1.80 -17.84 15.22
CA GLU A 165 -1.02 -18.03 13.99
C GLU A 165 -1.25 -16.94 12.94
N VAL A 166 -1.54 -15.72 13.40
CA VAL A 166 -1.87 -14.60 12.50
C VAL A 166 -0.60 -14.04 11.89
N MET A 167 0.44 -13.86 12.71
CA MET A 167 1.70 -13.21 12.39
C MET A 167 2.92 -14.06 12.79
N GLN A 168 2.73 -15.34 13.12
CA GLN A 168 3.77 -16.18 13.73
C GLN A 168 5.10 -16.29 12.97
N PHE A 169 5.07 -16.04 11.65
CA PHE A 169 6.21 -16.18 10.76
C PHE A 169 6.86 -14.85 10.34
N LEU A 170 6.43 -13.72 10.89
CA LEU A 170 7.09 -12.45 10.59
C LEU A 170 8.60 -12.52 10.93
N PRO A 171 9.50 -12.19 9.99
CA PRO A 171 10.93 -12.27 10.20
C PRO A 171 11.45 -11.20 11.18
N VAL A 172 12.64 -11.42 11.74
CA VAL A 172 13.38 -10.36 12.44
C VAL A 172 13.61 -9.18 11.49
N GLY A 173 13.42 -7.96 11.98
CA GLY A 173 13.49 -6.74 11.17
C GLY A 173 12.16 -6.27 10.57
N SER A 174 11.08 -7.06 10.69
CA SER A 174 9.73 -6.56 10.46
C SER A 174 9.39 -5.41 11.42
N LYS A 175 8.56 -4.47 10.95
CA LYS A 175 7.93 -3.41 11.73
C LYS A 175 6.41 -3.56 11.67
N VAL A 176 5.77 -3.67 12.83
CA VAL A 176 4.31 -3.75 12.99
C VAL A 176 3.82 -2.50 13.70
N TYR A 177 2.81 -1.84 13.12
CA TYR A 177 2.20 -0.63 13.65
C TYR A 177 0.72 -0.92 13.91
N VAL A 178 0.29 -0.83 15.17
CA VAL A 178 -1.01 -1.34 15.62
C VAL A 178 -1.66 -0.41 16.64
N HIS A 179 -2.96 -0.57 16.88
CA HIS A 179 -3.72 0.25 17.83
C HIS A 179 -3.14 0.19 19.27
N PRO A 180 -3.10 1.31 20.02
CA PRO A 180 -2.51 1.35 21.36
C PRO A 180 -3.15 0.41 22.39
N SER A 181 -4.45 0.13 22.28
CA SER A 181 -5.11 -0.83 23.18
C SER A 181 -4.46 -2.21 23.17
N MET A 182 -3.78 -2.58 22.08
CA MET A 182 -3.08 -3.85 21.95
C MET A 182 -1.89 -4.01 22.90
N ALA A 183 -1.40 -2.93 23.49
CA ALA A 183 -0.33 -2.97 24.49
C ALA A 183 -0.77 -3.56 25.83
N THR A 184 -2.08 -3.55 26.13
CA THR A 184 -2.61 -3.90 27.46
C THR A 184 -3.84 -4.81 27.42
N ILE A 185 -4.26 -5.25 26.24
CA ILE A 185 -5.53 -5.99 26.05
C ILE A 185 -5.54 -7.36 26.75
N ASN A 186 -4.38 -7.96 27.02
CA ASN A 186 -4.25 -9.26 27.68
C ASN A 186 -4.00 -9.07 29.19
N SER A 187 -5.03 -8.61 29.91
CA SER A 187 -4.96 -8.36 31.37
C SER A 187 -3.81 -7.42 31.78
N GLY A 188 -3.62 -6.34 31.03
CA GLY A 188 -2.53 -5.38 31.25
C GLY A 188 -1.25 -5.71 30.49
N LEU A 189 -1.16 -6.90 29.87
CA LEU A 189 -0.06 -7.29 28.98
C LEU A 189 -0.42 -7.05 27.51
N PRO A 190 0.59 -6.99 26.61
CA PRO A 190 0.35 -6.97 25.18
C PRO A 190 -0.43 -8.20 24.70
N HIS A 191 -1.14 -8.03 23.59
CA HIS A 191 -1.73 -9.15 22.84
C HIS A 191 -0.69 -10.26 22.63
N ALA A 192 -1.07 -11.52 22.87
CA ALA A 192 -0.13 -12.66 22.86
C ALA A 192 0.67 -12.77 21.55
N GLU A 193 0.02 -12.55 20.40
CA GLU A 193 0.70 -12.49 19.10
C GLU A 193 1.81 -11.42 19.05
N LEU A 194 1.52 -10.20 19.55
CA LEU A 194 2.50 -9.10 19.55
C LEU A 194 3.62 -9.35 20.56
N ALA A 195 3.31 -9.92 21.73
CA ALA A 195 4.32 -10.31 22.71
C ALA A 195 5.31 -11.34 22.12
N SER A 196 4.81 -12.30 21.34
CA SER A 196 5.63 -13.28 20.61
C SER A 196 6.50 -12.64 19.54
N LEU A 197 6.01 -11.60 18.84
CA LEU A 197 6.79 -10.85 17.88
C LEU A 197 7.92 -10.05 18.55
N ILE A 198 7.59 -9.34 19.63
CA ILE A 198 8.56 -8.56 20.40
C ILE A 198 9.69 -9.45 20.91
N SER A 199 9.38 -10.65 21.44
CA SER A 199 10.41 -11.58 21.93
C SER A 199 11.30 -12.15 20.81
N LYS A 200 10.83 -12.16 19.56
CA LYS A 200 11.61 -12.51 18.37
C LYS A 200 12.47 -11.35 17.84
N GLY A 201 12.33 -10.13 18.36
CA GLY A 201 13.05 -8.95 17.86
C GLY A 201 12.36 -8.23 16.70
N VAL A 202 11.06 -8.46 16.51
CA VAL A 202 10.23 -7.63 15.61
C VAL A 202 9.92 -6.31 16.30
N TYR A 203 10.03 -5.21 15.56
CA TYR A 203 9.65 -3.89 16.06
C TYR A 203 8.13 -3.76 16.08
N VAL A 204 7.55 -3.46 17.24
CA VAL A 204 6.12 -3.20 17.40
C VAL A 204 5.93 -1.77 17.91
N ALA A 205 5.24 -0.95 17.12
CA ALA A 205 4.83 0.40 17.48
C ALA A 205 3.33 0.45 17.74
N TYR A 206 2.95 1.10 18.83
CA TYR A 206 1.57 1.37 19.20
C TYR A 206 1.20 2.78 18.73
N VAL A 207 0.34 2.87 17.72
CA VAL A 207 0.06 4.13 17.00
C VAL A 207 -0.96 4.97 17.75
N ASP A 208 -0.49 5.83 18.64
CA ASP A 208 -1.30 6.72 19.48
C ASP A 208 -1.62 8.08 18.83
N ASN A 209 -0.92 8.42 17.75
CA ASN A 209 -1.11 9.67 17.01
C ASN A 209 -1.09 9.44 15.49
N LEU A 210 -2.25 9.68 14.85
CA LEU A 210 -2.46 9.51 13.41
C LEU A 210 -2.25 10.79 12.58
N ILE A 211 -1.75 11.86 13.20
CA ILE A 211 -1.48 13.12 12.50
C ILE A 211 -0.31 12.90 11.53
N LYS A 212 -0.63 12.94 10.24
CA LYS A 212 0.34 12.78 9.15
C LYS A 212 1.30 13.96 9.08
N PRO A 213 2.57 13.72 8.67
CA PRO A 213 3.44 14.79 8.22
C PRO A 213 2.78 15.64 7.14
N SER A 214 3.10 16.93 7.13
CA SER A 214 2.85 17.76 5.96
C SER A 214 3.67 17.28 4.77
N SER A 215 3.38 17.79 3.57
CA SER A 215 4.14 17.41 2.38
C SER A 215 5.46 18.16 2.30
N VAL A 216 6.50 17.50 1.75
CA VAL A 216 7.77 18.16 1.47
C VAL A 216 7.55 19.38 0.56
N THR A 217 8.32 20.43 0.76
CA THR A 217 8.32 21.62 -0.11
C THR A 217 9.64 21.77 -0.82
N ASP A 218 9.69 22.66 -1.82
CA ASP A 218 10.93 23.05 -2.51
C ASP A 218 11.71 21.87 -3.12
N LEU A 219 10.96 20.82 -3.52
CA LEU A 219 11.54 19.71 -4.26
C LEU A 219 12.21 20.28 -5.53
N THR A 220 13.45 19.89 -5.76
CA THR A 220 14.27 20.32 -6.89
C THR A 220 15.27 19.21 -7.26
N ILE A 221 15.70 19.20 -8.51
CA ILE A 221 16.79 18.34 -8.98
C ILE A 221 18.07 19.18 -9.02
N LEU A 222 19.09 18.77 -8.28
CA LEU A 222 20.39 19.44 -8.22
C LEU A 222 21.32 18.93 -9.32
N GLU A 223 21.31 17.61 -9.54
CA GLU A 223 22.17 16.94 -10.50
C GLU A 223 21.39 15.87 -11.27
N ILE A 224 21.67 15.76 -12.57
CA ILE A 224 21.15 14.71 -13.44
C ILE A 224 22.31 13.96 -14.06
N SER A 225 22.40 12.67 -13.75
CA SER A 225 23.31 11.73 -14.38
C SER A 225 22.55 10.77 -15.31
N ARG A 226 23.26 9.77 -15.84
CA ARG A 226 22.69 8.70 -16.67
C ARG A 226 21.85 7.73 -15.86
N GLU A 227 22.30 7.42 -14.64
CA GLU A 227 21.72 6.35 -13.79
C GLU A 227 21.25 6.83 -12.42
N TYR A 228 21.45 8.11 -12.11
CA TYR A 228 20.98 8.71 -10.86
C TYR A 228 20.59 10.18 -11.03
N ILE A 229 19.87 10.69 -10.02
CA ILE A 229 19.69 12.13 -9.78
C ILE A 229 20.05 12.46 -8.34
N GLN A 230 20.49 13.69 -8.10
CA GLN A 230 20.54 14.27 -6.76
C GLN A 230 19.35 15.21 -6.58
N ILE A 231 18.62 15.05 -5.49
CA ILE A 231 17.44 15.86 -5.16
C ILE A 231 17.70 16.75 -3.95
N HIS A 232 16.92 17.81 -3.84
CA HIS A 232 16.82 18.61 -2.63
C HIS A 232 15.37 18.92 -2.36
N PHE A 233 15.00 18.99 -1.08
CA PHE A 233 13.68 19.41 -0.62
C PHE A 233 13.78 19.91 0.82
N THR A 234 12.80 20.72 1.22
CA THR A 234 12.63 21.15 2.61
C THR A 234 11.83 20.09 3.36
N ALA A 235 12.38 19.64 4.50
CA ALA A 235 11.70 18.70 5.38
C ALA A 235 10.35 19.26 5.85
N PRO A 236 9.29 18.44 5.89
CA PRO A 236 7.98 18.91 6.28
C PRO A 236 7.87 19.08 7.80
N TYR A 237 6.91 19.88 8.24
CA TYR A 237 6.44 19.80 9.61
C TYR A 237 5.79 18.44 9.87
N SER A 238 6.16 17.81 10.99
CA SER A 238 5.55 16.59 11.49
C SER A 238 5.36 16.68 13.00
N LYS A 239 4.23 16.17 13.49
CA LYS A 239 3.96 16.13 14.94
C LYS A 239 4.71 14.98 15.63
N ASN A 240 4.84 13.86 14.94
CA ASN A 240 5.73 12.77 15.34
C ASN A 240 7.07 12.97 14.64
N ASP A 241 8.15 12.44 15.19
CA ASP A 241 9.46 12.51 14.53
C ASP A 241 9.43 11.85 13.15
N LEU A 242 10.17 12.41 12.19
CA LEU A 242 10.31 11.81 10.87
C LEU A 242 11.22 10.57 10.95
N ASP A 243 10.82 9.47 10.31
CA ASP A 243 11.63 8.24 10.22
C ASP A 243 12.41 8.23 8.88
N PHE A 244 11.71 8.40 7.77
CA PHE A 244 12.30 8.38 6.44
C PHE A 244 11.40 9.05 5.38
N TYR A 245 11.89 9.07 4.15
CA TYR A 245 11.14 9.49 2.96
C TYR A 245 11.02 8.35 1.96
N GLU A 246 9.84 8.17 1.36
CA GLU A 246 9.67 7.30 0.20
C GLU A 246 9.86 8.10 -1.09
N VAL A 247 10.68 7.58 -1.99
CA VAL A 247 10.82 8.06 -3.35
C VAL A 247 9.89 7.24 -4.24
N HIS A 248 9.04 7.93 -4.99
CA HIS A 248 8.16 7.33 -5.97
C HIS A 248 8.52 7.85 -7.37
N ILE A 249 8.75 6.95 -8.31
CA ILE A 249 9.04 7.24 -9.71
C ILE A 249 7.85 6.78 -10.55
N ASN A 250 7.29 7.70 -11.34
CA ASN A 250 6.10 7.50 -12.15
C ASN A 250 4.91 6.94 -11.35
N GLY A 251 4.80 7.34 -10.08
CA GLY A 251 3.74 6.88 -9.17
C GLY A 251 4.01 5.55 -8.47
N ILE A 252 5.13 4.88 -8.77
CA ILE A 252 5.52 3.59 -8.18
C ILE A 252 6.63 3.83 -7.15
N TYR A 253 6.55 3.16 -6.00
CA TYR A 253 7.62 3.19 -5.00
C TYR A 253 8.93 2.69 -5.61
N HIS A 254 10.01 3.44 -5.39
CA HIS A 254 11.33 3.18 -5.95
C HIS A 254 12.35 2.87 -4.85
N GLN A 255 12.48 3.74 -3.85
CA GLN A 255 13.42 3.56 -2.74
C GLN A 255 13.01 4.35 -1.50
N GLN A 256 13.66 4.03 -0.37
CA GLN A 256 13.60 4.79 0.88
C GLN A 256 14.85 5.69 1.00
N LEU A 257 14.68 6.89 1.55
CA LEU A 257 15.75 7.81 1.92
C LEU A 257 15.66 8.12 3.42
N SER A 258 16.70 7.82 4.18
CA SER A 258 16.78 8.26 5.59
C SER A 258 17.43 9.64 5.71
N TYR A 259 18.57 9.84 5.04
CA TYR A 259 19.32 11.11 5.05
C TYR A 259 20.10 11.39 3.75
N ASP A 260 20.08 10.45 2.80
CA ASP A 260 20.70 10.62 1.49
C ASP A 260 19.74 11.34 0.53
N ASN A 261 20.31 12.03 -0.45
CA ASN A 261 19.63 12.84 -1.45
C ASN A 261 19.79 12.28 -2.87
N TYR A 262 20.33 11.06 -3.02
CA TYR A 262 20.51 10.43 -4.32
C TYR A 262 19.43 9.37 -4.62
N VAL A 263 18.94 9.38 -5.84
CA VAL A 263 18.02 8.36 -6.39
C VAL A 263 18.74 7.62 -7.50
N TYR A 264 19.01 6.34 -7.29
CA TYR A 264 19.84 5.50 -8.16
C TYR A 264 19.02 4.56 -9.04
N ASN A 265 19.69 3.74 -9.87
CA ASN A 265 19.10 2.68 -10.69
C ASN A 265 18.08 3.21 -11.72
N LEU A 266 18.32 4.40 -12.24
CA LEU A 266 17.54 4.97 -13.33
C LEU A 266 18.13 4.53 -14.67
N LYS A 267 17.29 4.49 -15.71
CA LYS A 267 17.74 4.18 -17.07
C LYS A 267 18.21 5.46 -17.76
N PRO A 268 19.30 5.44 -18.55
CA PRO A 268 19.71 6.57 -19.36
C PRO A 268 18.61 7.06 -20.32
N ASN A 269 18.68 8.33 -20.71
CA ASN A 269 17.80 8.96 -21.71
C ASN A 269 16.28 8.79 -21.46
N THR A 270 15.86 8.61 -20.22
CA THR A 270 14.48 8.24 -19.85
C THR A 270 13.79 9.37 -19.09
N LYS A 271 12.54 9.66 -19.46
CA LYS A 271 11.70 10.64 -18.76
C LYS A 271 11.04 10.02 -17.54
N TYR A 272 11.09 10.74 -16.43
CA TYR A 272 10.52 10.32 -15.16
C TYR A 272 9.74 11.45 -14.51
N ASN A 273 8.74 11.08 -13.71
CA ASN A 273 8.11 11.92 -12.71
C ASN A 273 8.53 11.43 -11.32
N ILE A 274 9.13 12.28 -10.48
CA ILE A 274 9.47 11.94 -9.10
C ILE A 274 8.51 12.59 -8.11
N LYS A 275 8.15 11.86 -7.06
CA LYS A 275 7.41 12.33 -5.89
C LYS A 275 8.09 11.81 -4.63
N ILE A 276 8.12 12.64 -3.58
CA ILE A 276 8.66 12.28 -2.26
C ILE A 276 7.52 12.25 -1.24
N ILE A 277 7.45 11.20 -0.44
CA ILE A 277 6.47 11.05 0.65
C ILE A 277 7.24 11.03 1.97
N ALA A 278 6.91 11.92 2.90
CA ALA A 278 7.47 11.87 4.24
C ALA A 278 6.71 10.84 5.10
N VAL A 279 7.47 10.06 5.86
CA VAL A 279 6.96 9.01 6.75
C VAL A 279 7.49 9.26 8.15
N ASP A 280 6.60 9.33 9.13
CA ASP A 280 6.98 9.49 10.54
C ASP A 280 7.29 8.15 11.22
N VAL A 281 7.77 8.22 12.46
CA VAL A 281 8.12 7.06 13.30
C VAL A 281 6.93 6.17 13.66
N LEU A 282 5.70 6.64 13.44
CA LEU A 282 4.46 5.87 13.58
C LEU A 282 3.91 5.41 12.21
N TYR A 283 4.67 5.59 11.13
CA TYR A 283 4.34 5.24 9.75
C TYR A 283 3.18 6.03 9.13
N ASN A 284 2.83 7.19 9.70
CA ASN A 284 1.91 8.10 9.04
C ASN A 284 2.61 8.76 7.84
N LYS A 285 1.89 8.79 6.71
CA LYS A 285 2.43 9.28 5.43
C LYS A 285 1.77 10.57 4.97
N SER A 286 2.57 11.49 4.43
CA SER A 286 2.06 12.72 3.80
C SER A 286 1.22 12.43 2.54
N THR A 287 0.19 13.24 2.27
CA THR A 287 -0.82 12.95 1.21
C THR A 287 -0.74 13.83 -0.04
N ASN A 288 -0.15 15.03 0.01
CA ASN A 288 -0.20 16.03 -1.08
C ASN A 288 1.18 16.42 -1.58
N ASN A 289 1.91 15.46 -2.10
CA ASN A 289 3.32 15.67 -2.43
C ASN A 289 3.49 16.30 -3.82
N ASN A 290 4.35 17.32 -3.89
CA ASN A 290 4.79 17.90 -5.16
C ASN A 290 5.49 16.83 -6.00
N SER A 291 5.39 16.97 -7.33
CA SER A 291 6.12 16.12 -8.26
C SER A 291 6.86 16.92 -9.30
N ILE A 292 7.98 16.38 -9.78
CA ILE A 292 8.85 17.02 -10.77
C ILE A 292 9.10 16.06 -11.90
N ASN A 293 9.05 16.58 -13.12
CA ASN A 293 9.45 15.83 -14.30
C ASN A 293 10.91 16.12 -14.61
N PHE A 294 11.66 15.07 -14.93
CA PHE A 294 13.05 15.18 -15.38
C PHE A 294 13.35 14.12 -16.44
N LYS A 295 14.51 14.24 -17.08
CA LYS A 295 15.02 13.26 -18.05
C LYS A 295 16.47 12.97 -17.71
N THR A 296 16.83 11.70 -17.55
CA THR A 296 18.23 11.30 -17.33
C THR A 296 19.11 11.62 -18.54
N ALA A 297 20.41 11.79 -18.30
CA ALA A 297 21.38 12.08 -19.35
C ALA A 297 21.50 10.91 -20.36
N ASP A 298 21.94 11.21 -21.58
CA ASP A 298 22.13 10.23 -22.65
C ASP A 298 23.48 9.50 -22.55
N ILE A 299 23.59 8.38 -23.27
CA ILE A 299 24.86 7.70 -23.52
C ILE A 299 25.57 8.52 -24.61
N LEU A 300 26.66 9.20 -24.23
CA LEU A 300 27.58 9.87 -25.17
C LEU A 300 28.22 8.83 -26.10
#